data_AF-I4ADJ7-F1
#
_entry.id   AF-I4ADJ7-F1
#
_cell.length_a   1.000
_cell.length_b   1.000
_cell.length_c   1.000
_cell.angle_alpha   90.00
_cell.angle_beta   90.00
_cell.angle_gamma   90.00
#
_symmetry.space_group_name_H-M   'P 1'
#
loop_
_entity.id
_entity.type
_entity.pdbx_description
1 polymer ?
#
loop_
_entity_poly.entity_id
_entity_poly.type
_entity_poly.pdbx_seq_one_letter_code
_entity_poly.pdbx_strand_id
1 'polypeptide(L)'
;MNAMRLPLPSYNPVKQCQGCSQYDENKVAAQILSYQLAYYLLKRYSGTWQVKKDEILLQLEGADSPMHFELHTGVLRYKTLRTSIVSRYSVDHGLNELAEDIIKDFALPNSHGDVQDSLFGLFVKLIEIFHARCGLRIAQCEKGQNLAGWELTLGDETLRGWISADGVAENRFGERYNLKEWFNLRPEKMAAYAFGFYRFCENYPSPIKHIK
;
A
#
# COMPACT_ATOMS: atom_id res chain seq x y z
N MET A 1 11.34 29.36 -35.60
CA MET A 1 10.69 28.03 -35.66
C MET A 1 9.96 27.82 -34.34
N ASN A 2 8.64 28.01 -34.34
CA ASN A 2 7.83 27.86 -33.14
C ASN A 2 7.52 26.38 -32.93
N ALA A 3 7.98 25.83 -31.80
CA ALA A 3 7.66 24.49 -31.39
C ALA A 3 6.14 24.39 -31.16
N MET A 4 5.49 23.55 -31.97
CA MET A 4 4.09 23.18 -31.85
C MET A 4 3.90 22.50 -30.48
N ARG A 5 3.36 23.23 -29.49
CA ARG A 5 2.85 22.61 -28.27
C ARG A 5 1.57 21.89 -28.65
N LEU A 6 1.64 20.56 -28.76
CA LEU A 6 0.46 19.71 -28.82
C LEU A 6 -0.41 20.06 -27.60
N PRO A 7 -1.68 20.44 -27.79
CA PRO A 7 -2.58 20.61 -26.66
C PRO A 7 -2.70 19.24 -26.00
N LEU A 8 -2.23 19.11 -24.76
CA LEU A 8 -2.58 17.97 -23.91
C LEU A 8 -4.11 17.88 -23.95
N PRO A 9 -4.70 16.79 -24.48
CA PRO A 9 -6.14 16.66 -24.52
C PRO A 9 -6.65 16.86 -23.10
N SER A 10 -7.61 17.78 -22.94
CA SER A 10 -8.22 18.15 -21.66
C SER A 10 -8.47 16.90 -20.82
N TYR A 11 -7.59 16.69 -19.84
CA TYR A 11 -7.57 15.48 -19.03
C TYR A 11 -8.87 15.42 -18.22
N ASN A 12 -9.67 14.37 -18.43
CA ASN A 12 -10.89 14.17 -17.69
C ASN A 12 -10.61 13.14 -16.57
N PRO A 13 -10.51 13.56 -15.29
CA PRO A 13 -10.19 12.68 -14.18
C PRO A 13 -11.23 11.58 -13.96
N VAL A 14 -12.47 11.77 -14.42
CA VAL A 14 -13.55 10.78 -14.36
C VAL A 14 -13.39 9.72 -15.46
N LYS A 15 -12.80 10.08 -16.61
CA LYS A 15 -12.66 9.16 -17.77
C LYS A 15 -11.39 8.30 -17.77
N GLN A 16 -10.43 8.52 -16.86
CA GLN A 16 -9.22 7.68 -16.78
C GLN A 16 -9.14 6.75 -15.57
N CYS A 17 -9.96 6.93 -14.53
CA CYS A 17 -10.24 5.81 -13.63
C CYS A 17 -11.31 4.92 -14.31
N GLN A 18 -10.95 4.33 -15.47
CA GLN A 18 -11.75 3.32 -16.18
C GLN A 18 -11.68 1.95 -15.51
N GLY A 19 -11.19 1.88 -14.27
CA GLY A 19 -11.28 0.71 -13.40
C GLY A 19 -12.69 0.44 -12.87
N CYS A 20 -13.76 0.92 -13.52
CA CYS A 20 -15.13 0.52 -13.20
C CYS A 20 -15.47 -0.88 -13.76
N SER A 21 -14.48 -1.77 -13.89
CA SER A 21 -14.76 -3.20 -13.93
C SER A 21 -15.41 -3.58 -12.61
N GLN A 22 -16.49 -4.38 -12.65
CA GLN A 22 -17.06 -5.02 -11.46
C GLN A 22 -15.96 -5.84 -10.79
N TYR A 23 -15.25 -5.22 -9.84
CA TYR A 23 -14.29 -5.92 -9.02
C TYR A 23 -15.07 -6.75 -8.01
N ASP A 24 -14.65 -7.99 -7.84
CA ASP A 24 -15.14 -8.86 -6.76
C ASP A 24 -14.86 -8.16 -5.43
N GLU A 25 -15.92 -7.71 -4.76
CA GLU A 25 -15.83 -6.97 -3.50
C GLU A 25 -15.05 -7.76 -2.44
N ASN A 26 -15.12 -9.09 -2.47
CA ASN A 26 -14.36 -9.94 -1.55
C ASN A 26 -12.86 -9.87 -1.82
N LYS A 27 -12.43 -9.76 -3.08
CA LYS A 27 -11.01 -9.60 -3.43
C LYS A 27 -10.48 -8.24 -3.03
N VAL A 28 -11.29 -7.20 -3.23
CA VAL A 28 -10.97 -5.83 -2.81
C VAL A 28 -10.83 -5.77 -1.29
N ALA A 29 -11.80 -6.34 -0.55
CA ALA A 29 -11.78 -6.43 0.90
C ALA A 29 -10.59 -7.26 1.41
N ALA A 30 -10.32 -8.41 0.79
CA ALA A 30 -9.19 -9.27 1.11
C ALA A 30 -7.86 -8.51 1.05
N GLN A 31 -7.63 -7.76 -0.03
CA GLN A 31 -6.40 -7.01 -0.19
C GLN A 31 -6.30 -5.88 0.84
N ILE A 32 -7.34 -5.07 1.01
CA ILE A 32 -7.35 -3.96 1.99
C ILE A 32 -7.11 -4.48 3.41
N LEU A 33 -7.88 -5.49 3.85
CA LEU A 33 -7.78 -6.06 5.19
C LEU A 33 -6.41 -6.71 5.42
N SER A 34 -5.81 -7.35 4.41
CA SER A 34 -4.47 -7.93 4.53
C SER A 34 -3.41 -6.88 4.83
N TYR A 35 -3.42 -5.74 4.13
CA TYR A 35 -2.49 -4.64 4.41
C TYR A 35 -2.72 -4.04 5.80
N GLN A 36 -3.98 -3.79 6.16
CA GLN A 36 -4.35 -3.23 7.46
C GLN A 36 -3.92 -4.13 8.62
N LEU A 37 -4.23 -5.42 8.55
CA LEU A 37 -3.88 -6.39 9.57
C LEU A 37 -2.36 -6.60 9.66
N ALA A 38 -1.67 -6.70 8.52
CA ALA A 38 -0.21 -6.81 8.50
C ALA A 38 0.45 -5.61 9.18
N TYR A 39 -0.05 -4.39 8.94
CA TYR A 39 0.45 -3.19 9.58
C TYR A 39 0.17 -3.15 11.08
N TYR A 40 -1.03 -3.58 11.48
CA TYR A 40 -1.41 -3.69 12.88
C TYR A 40 -0.44 -4.62 13.64
N LEU A 41 -0.18 -5.81 13.09
CA LEU A 41 0.74 -6.76 13.69
C LEU A 41 2.18 -6.24 13.69
N LEU A 42 2.64 -5.63 12.59
CA LEU A 42 3.98 -5.04 12.52
C LEU A 42 4.18 -3.94 13.58
N LYS A 43 3.16 -3.12 13.82
CA LYS A 43 3.21 -2.07 14.84
C LYS A 43 3.39 -2.63 16.25
N ARG A 44 2.68 -3.72 16.56
CA ARG A 44 2.70 -4.38 17.87
C ARG A 44 3.97 -5.19 18.14
N TYR A 45 4.48 -5.85 17.11
CA TYR A 45 5.55 -6.84 17.24
C TYR A 45 6.90 -6.38 16.73
N SER A 46 6.96 -5.32 15.92
CA SER A 46 8.10 -5.04 15.04
C SER A 46 8.38 -6.20 14.07
N GLY A 47 9.30 -5.99 13.13
CA GLY A 47 9.71 -7.04 12.21
C GLY A 47 10.13 -6.53 10.85
N THR A 48 10.17 -7.44 9.89
CA THR A 48 10.43 -7.13 8.48
C THR A 48 9.26 -7.61 7.62
N TRP A 49 9.09 -6.98 6.47
CA TRP A 49 8.01 -7.30 5.54
C TRP A 49 8.53 -7.31 4.10
N GLN A 50 7.84 -8.05 3.24
CA GLN A 50 8.05 -8.07 1.80
C GLN A 50 6.69 -8.09 1.11
N VAL A 51 6.54 -7.30 0.05
CA VAL A 51 5.32 -7.26 -0.77
C VAL A 51 5.64 -7.85 -2.13
N LYS A 52 5.19 -9.07 -2.36
CA LYS A 52 5.23 -9.70 -3.67
C LYS A 52 3.90 -9.46 -4.38
N LYS A 53 3.85 -9.85 -5.67
CA LYS A 53 2.70 -9.59 -6.55
C LYS A 53 1.33 -9.93 -5.91
N ASP A 54 1.24 -11.11 -5.28
CA ASP A 54 -0.02 -11.65 -4.75
C ASP A 54 0.04 -12.00 -3.25
N GLU A 55 1.16 -11.67 -2.58
CA GLU A 55 1.36 -12.01 -1.17
C GLU A 55 2.14 -10.94 -0.39
N ILE A 56 1.78 -10.73 0.88
CA ILE A 56 2.63 -10.04 1.85
C ILE A 56 3.27 -11.11 2.74
N LEU A 57 4.60 -11.07 2.85
CA LEU A 57 5.35 -11.83 3.84
C LEU A 57 5.68 -10.93 5.01
N LEU A 58 5.32 -11.34 6.22
CA LEU A 58 5.53 -10.58 7.43
C LEU A 58 6.32 -11.45 8.43
N GLN A 59 7.58 -11.11 8.65
CA GLN A 59 8.42 -11.75 9.66
C GLN A 59 8.42 -10.89 10.92
N LEU A 60 7.61 -11.29 11.90
CA LEU A 60 7.52 -10.61 13.19
C LEU A 60 8.72 -10.96 14.08
N GLU A 61 9.10 -10.02 14.94
CA GLU A 61 10.10 -10.28 15.97
C GLU A 61 9.57 -11.29 17.00
N GLY A 62 10.38 -12.29 17.35
CA GLY A 62 9.99 -13.37 18.26
C GLY A 62 9.10 -14.46 17.64
N ALA A 63 8.68 -14.34 16.37
CA ALA A 63 7.98 -15.40 15.66
C ALA A 63 8.96 -16.33 14.93
N ASP A 64 8.78 -17.65 15.06
CA ASP A 64 9.68 -18.65 14.45
C ASP A 64 9.63 -18.72 12.92
N SER A 65 8.62 -18.12 12.29
CA SER A 65 8.37 -18.25 10.85
C SER A 65 7.64 -17.00 10.33
N PRO A 66 7.76 -16.69 9.03
CA PRO A 66 7.01 -15.59 8.45
C PRO A 66 5.52 -15.94 8.35
N MET A 67 4.69 -14.92 8.52
CA MET A 67 3.26 -14.96 8.23
C MET A 67 3.04 -14.63 6.75
N HIS A 68 2.18 -15.38 6.08
CA HIS A 68 1.88 -15.20 4.66
C HIS A 68 0.44 -14.72 4.49
N PHE A 69 0.27 -13.52 3.95
CA PHE A 69 -1.03 -12.95 3.60
C PHE A 69 -1.25 -13.10 2.09
N GLU A 70 -2.19 -13.94 1.69
CA GLU A 70 -2.61 -14.05 0.28
C GLU A 70 -3.59 -12.92 -0.07
N LEU A 71 -3.16 -11.99 -0.92
CA LEU A 71 -3.89 -10.74 -1.18
C LEU A 71 -5.22 -10.96 -1.90
N HIS A 72 -5.28 -11.96 -2.79
CA HIS A 72 -6.47 -12.24 -3.59
C HIS A 72 -7.56 -13.01 -2.84
N THR A 73 -7.18 -13.84 -1.88
CA THR A 73 -8.10 -14.74 -1.16
C THR A 73 -8.38 -14.25 0.26
N GLY A 74 -7.55 -13.36 0.78
CA GLY A 74 -7.61 -12.90 2.17
C GLY A 74 -7.25 -14.01 3.15
N VAL A 75 -6.51 -15.01 2.71
CA VAL A 75 -6.07 -16.13 3.54
C VAL A 75 -4.78 -15.74 4.23
N LEU A 76 -4.76 -15.91 5.55
CA LEU A 76 -3.57 -15.77 6.37
C LEU A 76 -3.05 -17.16 6.76
N ARG A 77 -1.76 -17.39 6.53
CA ARG A 77 -1.05 -18.63 6.90
C ARG A 77 0.09 -18.33 7.87
N TYR A 78 0.24 -19.19 8.86
CA TYR A 78 1.39 -19.20 9.78
C TYR A 78 1.65 -20.63 10.22
N LYS A 79 2.86 -21.14 9.94
CA LYS A 79 3.20 -22.56 10.14
C LYS A 79 2.17 -23.46 9.43
N THR A 80 1.48 -24.33 10.16
CA THR A 80 0.42 -25.21 9.64
C THR A 80 -0.99 -24.60 9.74
N LEU A 81 -1.12 -23.45 10.41
CA LEU A 81 -2.40 -22.78 10.62
C LEU A 81 -2.79 -21.92 9.42
N ARG A 82 -4.09 -21.91 9.13
CA ARG A 82 -4.69 -21.13 8.05
C ARG A 82 -6.02 -20.56 8.52
N THR A 83 -6.26 -19.29 8.22
CA THR A 83 -7.55 -18.64 8.48
C THR A 83 -7.92 -17.68 7.35
N SER A 84 -9.20 -17.40 7.16
CA SER A 84 -9.68 -16.37 6.22
C SER A 84 -9.98 -15.09 6.98
N ILE A 85 -9.30 -14.02 6.60
CA ILE A 85 -9.45 -12.69 7.21
C ILE A 85 -10.83 -12.11 6.85
N VAL A 86 -11.23 -12.25 5.59
CA VAL A 86 -12.50 -11.68 5.09
C VAL A 86 -13.70 -12.30 5.77
N SER A 87 -13.71 -13.62 6.00
CA SER A 87 -14.85 -14.28 6.65
C SER A 87 -14.95 -13.99 8.15
N ARG A 88 -13.86 -13.55 8.78
CA ARG A 88 -13.80 -13.26 10.22
C ARG A 88 -13.97 -11.79 10.55
N TYR A 89 -13.72 -10.92 9.57
CA TYR A 89 -13.93 -9.50 9.73
C TYR A 89 -15.42 -9.18 9.87
N SER A 90 -15.76 -8.43 10.92
CA SER A 90 -17.07 -7.81 11.09
C SER A 90 -16.89 -6.31 11.28
N VAL A 91 -17.78 -5.52 10.70
CA VAL A 91 -17.80 -4.06 10.85
C VAL A 91 -18.02 -3.66 12.31
N ASP A 92 -18.84 -4.42 13.04
CA ASP A 92 -19.20 -4.13 14.44
C ASP A 92 -18.02 -4.30 15.40
N HIS A 93 -17.15 -5.27 15.09
CA HIS A 93 -15.99 -5.66 15.91
C HIS A 93 -14.68 -4.99 15.44
N GLY A 94 -14.60 -4.65 14.15
CA GLY A 94 -13.49 -3.92 13.56
C GLY A 94 -12.17 -4.70 13.49
N LEU A 95 -11.11 -4.00 13.10
CA LEU A 95 -9.78 -4.59 12.88
C LEU A 95 -9.09 -5.06 14.17
N ASN A 96 -9.32 -4.37 15.28
CA ASN A 96 -8.66 -4.67 16.55
C ASN A 96 -9.06 -6.05 17.06
N GLU A 97 -10.35 -6.35 17.09
CA GLU A 97 -10.84 -7.64 17.59
C GLU A 97 -10.39 -8.78 16.68
N LEU A 98 -10.48 -8.59 15.35
CA LEU A 98 -9.91 -9.53 14.37
C LEU A 98 -8.42 -9.80 14.62
N ALA A 99 -7.64 -8.77 14.95
CA ALA A 99 -6.22 -8.93 15.23
C ALA A 99 -5.97 -9.71 16.53
N GLU A 100 -6.70 -9.41 17.62
CA GLU A 100 -6.60 -10.18 18.87
C GLU A 100 -6.96 -11.65 18.68
N ASP A 101 -8.02 -11.91 17.91
CA ASP A 101 -8.46 -13.24 17.52
C ASP A 101 -7.34 -14.03 16.81
N ILE A 102 -6.69 -13.39 15.84
CA ILE A 102 -5.59 -13.98 15.08
C ILE A 102 -4.35 -14.19 15.96
N ILE A 103 -4.01 -13.22 16.81
CA ILE A 103 -2.90 -13.33 17.77
C ILE A 103 -3.09 -14.54 18.67
N LYS A 104 -4.31 -14.70 19.20
CA LYS A 104 -4.67 -15.82 20.08
C LYS A 104 -4.63 -17.15 19.34
N ASP A 105 -5.28 -17.24 18.18
CA ASP A 105 -5.36 -18.49 17.41
C ASP A 105 -3.99 -18.97 16.93
N PHE A 106 -3.11 -18.04 16.57
CA PHE A 106 -1.77 -18.36 16.09
C PHE A 106 -0.75 -18.50 17.22
N ALA A 107 -1.19 -18.30 18.47
CA ALA A 107 -0.35 -18.30 19.66
C ALA A 107 0.91 -17.43 19.47
N LEU A 108 0.73 -16.24 18.89
CA LEU A 108 1.83 -15.29 18.73
C LEU A 108 2.34 -14.87 20.12
N PRO A 109 3.64 -14.58 20.27
CA PRO A 109 4.21 -14.21 21.57
C PRO A 109 3.52 -12.97 22.14
N ASN A 110 3.63 -12.74 23.44
CA ASN A 110 3.22 -11.46 23.99
C ASN A 110 4.31 -10.42 23.67
N SER A 111 3.98 -9.45 22.82
CA SER A 111 4.87 -8.32 22.51
C SER A 111 4.16 -7.01 22.81
N HIS A 112 4.95 -6.06 23.32
CA HIS A 112 4.55 -4.69 23.58
C HIS A 112 5.56 -3.75 22.91
N GLY A 113 5.65 -3.84 21.58
CA GLY A 113 6.29 -2.83 20.75
C GLY A 113 5.27 -1.77 20.32
N ASP A 114 5.74 -0.54 20.13
CA ASP A 114 5.03 0.49 19.36
C ASP A 114 5.98 1.04 18.31
N VAL A 115 6.23 0.25 17.27
CA VAL A 115 7.10 0.64 16.17
C VAL A 115 6.27 1.22 15.03
N GLN A 116 6.60 2.45 14.64
CA GLN A 116 5.95 3.11 13.52
C GLN A 116 6.73 2.87 12.22
N ASP A 117 6.28 1.91 11.41
CA ASP A 117 6.73 1.79 10.02
C ASP A 117 5.97 2.77 9.13
N SER A 118 6.56 3.95 8.91
CA SER A 118 5.94 5.01 8.11
C SER A 118 5.75 4.62 6.64
N LEU A 119 6.62 3.76 6.10
CA LEU A 119 6.56 3.35 4.70
C LEU A 119 5.46 2.30 4.49
N PHE A 120 5.37 1.30 5.36
CA PHE A 120 4.28 0.34 5.29
C PHE A 120 2.93 1.00 5.60
N GLY A 121 2.89 1.95 6.55
CA GLY A 121 1.72 2.78 6.81
C GLY A 121 1.26 3.57 5.58
N LEU A 122 2.19 4.10 4.77
CA LEU A 122 1.87 4.70 3.48
C LEU A 122 1.25 3.67 2.52
N PHE A 123 1.77 2.45 2.45
CA PHE A 123 1.23 1.40 1.56
C PHE A 123 -0.19 1.01 1.93
N VAL A 124 -0.49 0.90 3.23
CA VAL A 124 -1.87 0.70 3.70
C VAL A 124 -2.78 1.79 3.14
N LYS A 125 -2.40 3.07 3.26
CA LYS A 125 -3.23 4.18 2.77
C LYS A 125 -3.35 4.24 1.26
N LEU A 126 -2.28 3.91 0.54
CA LEU A 126 -2.34 3.80 -0.92
C LEU A 126 -3.36 2.74 -1.34
N ILE A 127 -3.34 1.56 -0.71
CA ILE A 127 -4.30 0.48 -1.00
C ILE A 127 -5.73 0.87 -0.57
N GLU A 128 -5.93 1.38 0.64
CA GLU A 128 -7.25 1.82 1.13
C GLU A 128 -7.92 2.83 0.20
N ILE A 129 -7.16 3.81 -0.30
CA ILE A 129 -7.72 4.92 -1.09
C ILE A 129 -7.89 4.51 -2.56
N PHE A 130 -6.95 3.75 -3.13
CA PHE A 130 -6.86 3.58 -4.58
C PHE A 130 -7.10 2.17 -5.09
N HIS A 131 -7.01 1.13 -4.26
CA HIS A 131 -7.22 -0.24 -4.72
C HIS A 131 -8.67 -0.44 -5.19
N ALA A 132 -9.64 -0.12 -4.35
CA ALA A 132 -11.07 -0.27 -4.68
C ALA A 132 -11.53 0.58 -5.88
N ARG A 133 -10.83 1.70 -6.15
CA ARG A 133 -11.24 2.66 -7.19
C ARG A 133 -10.57 2.42 -8.53
N CYS A 134 -9.25 2.26 -8.53
CA CYS A 134 -8.46 2.20 -9.75
C CYS A 134 -7.56 0.94 -9.81
N GLY A 135 -7.80 -0.06 -8.95
CA GLY A 135 -7.11 -1.34 -8.99
C GLY A 135 -5.62 -1.26 -8.66
N LEU A 136 -5.22 -0.34 -7.77
CA LEU A 136 -3.82 -0.16 -7.39
C LEU A 136 -3.20 -1.49 -6.92
N ARG A 137 -2.02 -1.80 -7.47
CA ARG A 137 -1.15 -2.91 -7.06
C ARG A 137 0.20 -2.36 -6.66
N ILE A 138 0.80 -3.01 -5.67
CA ILE A 138 2.14 -2.71 -5.16
C ILE A 138 2.94 -3.99 -5.30
N ALA A 139 4.07 -3.96 -6.00
CA ALA A 139 4.93 -5.12 -6.15
C ALA A 139 6.38 -4.72 -5.95
N GLN A 140 7.12 -5.49 -5.16
CA GLN A 140 8.55 -5.29 -4.98
C GLN A 140 9.27 -5.52 -6.31
N CYS A 141 10.16 -4.60 -6.66
CA CYS A 141 10.98 -4.65 -7.86
C CYS A 141 12.35 -4.02 -7.62
N GLU A 142 13.29 -4.30 -8.51
CA GLU A 142 14.58 -3.63 -8.55
C GLU A 142 14.57 -2.59 -9.68
N LYS A 143 15.05 -1.38 -9.40
CA LYS A 143 15.20 -0.32 -10.41
C LYS A 143 16.67 0.02 -10.60
N GLY A 144 17.19 -0.13 -11.82
CA GLY A 144 18.58 0.22 -12.14
C GLY A 144 19.62 -0.67 -11.44
N GLN A 145 20.60 -0.08 -10.76
CA GLN A 145 21.69 -0.77 -10.05
C GLN A 145 21.21 -1.45 -8.74
N ASN A 146 20.21 -2.34 -8.82
CA ASN A 146 19.67 -3.10 -7.68
C ASN A 146 19.08 -2.23 -6.55
N LEU A 147 18.53 -1.05 -6.87
CA LEU A 147 17.76 -0.30 -5.87
C LEU A 147 16.45 -1.03 -5.62
N ALA A 148 16.39 -1.72 -4.48
CA ALA A 148 15.18 -2.37 -4.00
C ALA A 148 14.10 -1.31 -3.73
N GLY A 149 12.92 -1.54 -4.30
CA GLY A 149 11.78 -0.68 -4.12
C GLY A 149 10.48 -1.38 -4.49
N TRP A 150 9.44 -0.60 -4.69
CA TRP A 150 8.10 -1.07 -5.01
C TRP A 150 7.55 -0.27 -6.18
N GLU A 151 7.13 -0.97 -7.21
CA GLU A 151 6.36 -0.41 -8.31
C GLU A 151 4.89 -0.29 -7.88
N LEU A 152 4.31 0.87 -8.16
CA LEU A 152 2.91 1.18 -7.94
C LEU A 152 2.21 1.20 -9.31
N THR A 153 1.33 0.25 -9.58
CA THR A 153 0.65 0.13 -10.88
C THR A 153 -0.87 0.19 -10.71
N LEU A 154 -1.56 0.87 -11.62
CA LEU A 154 -3.02 0.83 -11.69
C LEU A 154 -3.50 -0.36 -12.53
N GLY A 155 -4.79 -0.67 -12.47
CA GLY A 155 -5.37 -1.85 -13.13
C GLY A 155 -5.22 -1.89 -14.67
N ASP A 156 -4.94 -0.76 -15.32
CA ASP A 156 -4.67 -0.66 -16.75
C ASP A 156 -3.18 -0.80 -17.10
N GLU A 157 -2.30 -0.91 -16.09
CA GLU A 157 -0.85 -1.03 -16.16
C GLU A 157 -0.12 0.09 -16.94
N THR A 158 -0.83 1.15 -17.34
CA THR A 158 -0.28 2.27 -18.12
C THR A 158 0.41 3.30 -17.23
N LEU A 159 -0.15 3.54 -16.04
CA LEU A 159 0.36 4.51 -15.08
C LEU A 159 1.15 3.80 -13.98
N ARG A 160 2.42 4.21 -13.83
CA ARG A 160 3.39 3.54 -12.94
C ARG A 160 4.12 4.56 -12.07
N GLY A 161 4.11 4.33 -10.77
CA GLY A 161 4.97 5.03 -9.81
C GLY A 161 5.98 4.06 -9.22
N TRP A 162 6.95 4.58 -8.46
CA TRP A 162 7.95 3.78 -7.79
C TRP A 162 8.34 4.41 -6.45
N ILE A 163 8.56 3.57 -5.44
CA ILE A 163 9.03 4.00 -4.12
C ILE A 163 10.23 3.12 -3.74
N SER A 164 11.34 3.71 -3.33
CA SER A 164 12.52 3.00 -2.88
C SER A 164 12.47 2.66 -1.39
N ALA A 165 13.28 1.68 -0.96
CA ALA A 165 13.47 1.35 0.45
C ALA A 165 14.05 2.51 1.28
N ASP A 166 14.82 3.42 0.68
CA ASP A 166 15.39 4.59 1.35
C ASP A 166 14.44 5.81 1.39
N GLY A 167 13.21 5.67 0.86
CA GLY A 167 12.17 6.69 0.92
C GLY A 167 12.19 7.69 -0.24
N VAL A 168 12.91 7.42 -1.31
CA VAL A 168 12.80 8.20 -2.56
C VAL A 168 11.63 7.66 -3.36
N ALA A 169 10.74 8.55 -3.79
CA ALA A 169 9.58 8.18 -4.58
C ALA A 169 9.54 8.95 -5.89
N GLU A 170 9.06 8.27 -6.93
CA GLU A 170 8.81 8.79 -8.27
C GLU A 170 7.33 8.53 -8.58
N ASN A 171 6.54 9.60 -8.74
CA ASN A 171 5.12 9.42 -9.07
C ASN A 171 4.92 9.02 -10.54
N ARG A 172 3.66 8.78 -10.91
CA ARG A 172 3.25 8.43 -12.28
C ARG A 172 3.52 9.48 -13.37
N PHE A 173 3.97 10.68 -12.99
CA PHE A 173 4.36 11.76 -13.89
C PHE A 173 5.88 11.93 -13.97
N GLY A 174 6.66 11.05 -13.34
CA GLY A 174 8.12 11.12 -13.30
C GLY A 174 8.66 12.13 -12.28
N GLU A 175 7.82 12.68 -11.41
CA GLU A 175 8.26 13.65 -10.40
C GLU A 175 8.86 12.92 -9.20
N ARG A 176 10.07 13.32 -8.80
CA ARG A 176 10.83 12.71 -7.71
C ARG A 176 10.80 13.55 -6.44
N TYR A 177 10.67 12.88 -5.30
CA TYR A 177 10.65 13.50 -3.97
C TYR A 177 11.13 12.53 -2.89
N ASN A 178 11.52 13.08 -1.75
CA ASN A 178 11.96 12.32 -0.58
C ASN A 178 10.81 12.22 0.43
N LEU A 179 10.26 11.02 0.57
CA LEU A 179 9.17 10.70 1.50
C LEU A 179 9.53 10.97 2.96
N LYS A 180 10.83 10.99 3.32
CA LYS A 180 11.27 11.32 4.69
C LYS A 180 10.87 12.74 5.09
N GLU A 181 10.78 13.66 4.14
CA GLU A 181 10.28 15.02 4.37
C GLU A 181 8.79 15.04 4.73
N TRP A 182 8.08 13.94 4.47
CA TRP A 182 6.62 13.82 4.61
C TRP A 182 6.20 12.88 5.74
N PHE A 183 7.13 12.25 6.47
CA PHE A 183 6.77 11.32 7.56
C PHE A 183 6.00 11.99 8.71
N ASN A 184 6.07 13.32 8.82
CA ASN A 184 5.25 14.09 9.76
C ASN A 184 3.84 14.43 9.22
N LEU A 185 3.55 14.15 7.94
CA LEU A 185 2.21 14.32 7.38
C LEU A 185 1.33 13.16 7.82
N ARG A 186 0.01 13.40 7.85
CA ARG A 186 -0.97 12.32 7.97
C ARG A 186 -0.77 11.33 6.80
N PRO A 187 -0.76 10.01 7.03
CA PRO A 187 -0.53 9.01 5.99
C PRO A 187 -1.45 9.14 4.77
N GLU A 188 -2.71 9.56 4.95
CA GLU A 188 -3.67 9.78 3.86
C GLU A 188 -3.24 10.93 2.96
N LYS A 189 -2.73 12.01 3.57
CA LYS A 189 -2.22 13.18 2.85
C LYS A 189 -0.95 12.81 2.09
N MET A 190 -0.08 12.03 2.70
CA MET A 190 1.12 11.49 2.07
C MET A 190 0.79 10.60 0.87
N ALA A 191 -0.20 9.68 0.99
CA ALA A 191 -0.65 8.80 -0.09
C ALA A 191 -1.19 9.58 -1.30
N ALA A 192 -1.96 10.65 -1.06
CA ALA A 192 -2.44 11.52 -2.12
C ALA A 192 -1.29 12.18 -2.89
N TYR A 193 -0.19 12.53 -2.22
CA TYR A 193 1.00 13.10 -2.87
C TYR A 193 1.88 12.05 -3.55
N ALA A 194 2.07 10.91 -2.89
CA ALA A 194 2.99 9.85 -3.30
C ALA A 194 2.65 9.17 -4.63
N PHE A 195 1.42 9.32 -5.13
CA PHE A 195 1.06 8.85 -6.47
C PHE A 195 0.63 9.98 -7.42
N GLY A 196 0.85 11.24 -7.03
CA GLY A 196 0.61 12.41 -7.88
C GLY A 196 -0.83 12.87 -7.97
N PHE A 197 -1.72 12.50 -7.03
CA PHE A 197 -3.14 12.84 -7.12
C PHE A 197 -3.46 14.33 -6.88
N TYR A 198 -2.56 15.08 -6.26
CA TYR A 198 -2.68 16.55 -6.14
C TYR A 198 -2.82 17.26 -7.49
N ARG A 199 -2.35 16.65 -8.59
CA ARG A 199 -2.51 17.17 -9.95
C ARG A 199 -3.99 17.27 -10.37
N PHE A 200 -4.93 16.68 -9.63
CA PHE A 200 -6.36 16.64 -9.96
C PHE A 200 -7.25 17.48 -9.06
N CYS A 201 -6.70 18.10 -8.02
CA CYS A 201 -7.46 18.93 -7.11
C CYS A 201 -6.63 20.17 -6.74
N GLU A 202 -7.00 21.32 -7.31
CA GLU A 202 -6.33 22.61 -7.03
C GLU A 202 -6.39 22.99 -5.55
N ASN A 203 -7.36 22.47 -4.80
CA ASN A 203 -7.50 22.64 -3.36
C ASN A 203 -6.52 21.77 -2.54
N TYR A 204 -5.69 20.96 -3.18
CA TYR A 204 -4.68 20.10 -2.55
C TYR A 204 -3.28 20.49 -3.05
N PRO A 205 -2.78 21.70 -2.72
CA PRO A 205 -1.47 22.15 -3.18
C PRO A 205 -0.39 21.17 -2.73
N SER A 206 0.48 20.82 -3.67
CA SER A 206 1.57 19.92 -3.39
C SER A 206 2.64 20.62 -2.54
N PRO A 207 3.12 20.00 -1.45
CA PRO A 207 4.22 20.54 -0.67
C PRO A 207 5.59 20.38 -1.37
N ILE A 208 5.61 19.84 -2.59
CA ILE A 208 6.83 19.48 -3.32
C ILE A 208 7.76 20.69 -3.47
N LYS A 209 8.92 20.60 -2.84
CA LYS A 209 10.15 21.18 -3.36
C LYS A 209 10.75 20.13 -4.29
N HIS A 210 10.83 20.43 -5.58
CA HIS A 210 11.39 19.49 -6.55
C HIS A 210 12.84 19.17 -6.18
N ILE A 211 13.16 17.88 -6.06
CA ILE A 211 14.56 17.44 -6.08
C ILE A 211 15.03 17.67 -7.51
N LYS A 212 16.04 18.53 -7.69
CA LYS A 212 16.71 18.76 -8.97
C LYS A 212 17.58 17.56 -9.33
#